data_AF-A0A353M0S9-F1
#
_entry.id   AF-A0A353M0S9-F1
#
_cell.length_a   1.000
_cell.length_b   1.000
_cell.length_c   1.000
_cell.angle_alpha   90.00
_cell.angle_beta   90.00
_cell.angle_gamma   90.00
#
_symmetry.space_group_name_H-M   'P 1'
#
loop_
_entity.id
_entity.type
_entity.pdbx_description
1 polymer ?
#
loop_
_entity_poly.entity_id
_entity_poly.type
_entity_poly.pdbx_seq_one_letter_code
_entity_poly.pdbx_strand_id
1 'polypeptide(L)'
;MTIKGCGPFSLRQERWGVGLVAVQLRAYSDYSLLESVCKVESLVEQAATLGIEALALTDHHTTAGHGELERYCQRAGIKPIFGLELDLAYINGTGPVVLLAMTNPGYVNLCHLASLPGPVGTGELVAHKDGLALLAGGHRGELTRLVAAQEFDEARNLHAWYEREFGSNYYIHHELGQDMASFSIFPEQKFVLCQDVRYLKPSSLLSLEVLG
;
A
#
# COMPACT_ATOMS: atom_id res chain seq x y z
N MET A 1 -47.48 3.51 -28.09
CA MET A 1 -46.57 4.66 -28.07
C MET A 1 -45.26 4.18 -27.47
N THR A 2 -44.23 4.07 -28.30
CA THR A 2 -42.95 3.41 -28.00
C THR A 2 -41.96 4.41 -27.43
N ILE A 3 -41.27 4.07 -26.32
CA ILE A 3 -39.82 4.24 -26.08
C ILE A 3 -39.44 3.20 -24.99
N LYS A 4 -38.79 2.05 -25.27
CA LYS A 4 -37.31 1.78 -25.25
C LYS A 4 -36.57 2.47 -24.08
N GLY A 5 -35.77 1.82 -23.22
CA GLY A 5 -35.29 0.44 -23.17
C GLY A 5 -34.35 0.17 -21.97
N CYS A 6 -33.83 -1.06 -21.95
CA CYS A 6 -32.67 -1.60 -21.21
C CYS A 6 -32.77 -1.82 -19.68
N GLY A 7 -33.13 -3.05 -19.29
CA GLY A 7 -32.16 -4.13 -19.05
C GLY A 7 -31.53 -4.25 -17.64
N PRO A 8 -31.35 -5.48 -17.10
CA PRO A 8 -31.33 -5.74 -15.66
C PRO A 8 -29.91 -5.77 -15.06
N PHE A 9 -29.74 -5.25 -13.84
CA PHE A 9 -28.54 -5.49 -13.04
C PHE A 9 -28.94 -6.11 -11.70
N SER A 10 -28.93 -7.45 -11.67
CA SER A 10 -29.12 -8.25 -10.46
C SER A 10 -27.87 -9.12 -10.32
N LEU A 11 -26.87 -8.60 -9.61
CA LEU A 11 -25.77 -9.43 -9.11
C LEU A 11 -26.16 -9.91 -7.70
N ARG A 12 -26.34 -11.23 -7.57
CA ARG A 12 -26.49 -11.90 -6.28
C ARG A 12 -25.21 -11.71 -5.48
N GLN A 13 -25.24 -10.78 -4.54
CA GLN A 13 -24.44 -10.81 -3.33
C GLN A 13 -24.86 -12.05 -2.56
N GLU A 14 -23.97 -13.03 -2.40
CA GLU A 14 -23.96 -13.99 -1.30
C GLU A 14 -22.93 -15.08 -1.64
N ARG A 15 -21.77 -15.04 -0.97
CA ARG A 15 -21.07 -16.21 -0.39
C ARG A 15 -19.66 -15.90 0.15
N TRP A 16 -19.13 -14.70 -0.07
CA TRP A 16 -17.97 -14.18 0.65
C TRP A 16 -18.24 -12.72 0.96
N GLY A 17 -18.21 -12.33 2.23
CA GLY A 17 -18.45 -10.96 2.70
C GLY A 17 -17.35 -9.96 2.32
N VAL A 18 -16.82 -10.02 1.10
CA VAL A 18 -16.01 -8.94 0.52
C VAL A 18 -16.98 -7.83 0.12
N GLY A 19 -17.31 -6.97 1.08
CA GLY A 19 -17.78 -5.63 0.74
C GLY A 19 -16.78 -4.99 -0.22
N LEU A 20 -17.28 -4.20 -1.18
CA LEU A 20 -16.42 -3.37 -2.03
C LEU A 20 -15.29 -2.77 -1.18
N VAL A 21 -14.04 -3.00 -1.56
CA VAL A 21 -12.90 -2.33 -0.93
C VAL A 21 -13.09 -0.84 -1.20
N ALA A 22 -13.61 -0.10 -0.22
CA ALA A 22 -13.86 1.33 -0.37
C ALA A 22 -12.55 2.14 -0.31
N VAL A 23 -11.45 1.54 0.16
CA VAL A 23 -10.16 2.20 0.35
C VAL A 23 -9.02 1.32 -0.14
N GLN A 24 -8.25 1.81 -1.11
CA GLN A 24 -7.04 1.15 -1.59
C GLN A 24 -5.81 1.83 -0.98
N LEU A 25 -5.08 1.14 -0.09
CA LEU A 25 -3.97 1.72 0.68
C LEU A 25 -2.57 1.53 0.08
N ARG A 26 -2.45 0.75 -1.01
CA ARG A 26 -1.14 0.45 -1.63
C ARG A 26 -1.26 0.38 -3.15
N ALA A 27 -0.80 1.40 -3.86
CA ALA A 27 -0.84 1.41 -5.32
C ALA A 27 0.39 2.13 -5.88
N TYR A 28 0.89 1.65 -7.00
CA TYR A 28 2.11 2.15 -7.64
C TYR A 28 1.74 2.71 -9.01
N SER A 29 2.23 3.90 -9.29
CA SER A 29 2.18 4.51 -10.60
C SER A 29 3.48 4.32 -11.38
N ASP A 30 3.49 4.79 -12.62
CA ASP A 30 4.66 4.88 -13.49
C ASP A 30 5.80 5.76 -12.93
N TYR A 31 5.56 6.50 -11.84
CA TYR A 31 6.63 7.14 -11.07
C TYR A 31 7.49 6.14 -10.27
N SER A 32 6.96 4.96 -9.94
CA SER A 32 7.76 3.82 -9.46
C SER A 32 8.53 3.23 -10.64
N LEU A 33 9.70 3.82 -10.91
CA LEU A 33 10.51 3.50 -12.09
C LEU A 33 10.79 2.00 -12.20
N LEU A 34 10.45 1.43 -13.36
CA LEU A 34 10.59 -0.01 -13.67
C LEU A 34 9.78 -0.96 -12.76
N GLU A 35 8.86 -0.42 -11.95
CA GLU A 35 8.11 -1.19 -10.96
C GLU A 35 6.59 -1.14 -11.13
N SER A 36 6.08 -0.23 -11.95
CA SER A 36 4.67 -0.17 -12.36
C SER A 36 4.51 0.48 -13.73
N VAL A 37 3.42 0.13 -14.40
CA VAL A 37 3.01 0.68 -15.71
C VAL A 37 1.78 1.57 -15.62
N CYS A 38 1.25 1.77 -14.42
CA CYS A 38 -0.01 2.47 -14.24
C CYS A 38 0.20 3.98 -14.21
N LYS A 39 -0.39 4.72 -15.15
CA LYS A 39 -0.49 6.17 -14.99
C LYS A 39 -1.37 6.51 -13.80
N VAL A 40 -1.03 7.59 -13.08
CA VAL A 40 -1.84 8.08 -11.95
C VAL A 40 -3.30 8.34 -12.36
N GLU A 41 -3.53 8.94 -13.53
CA GLU A 41 -4.88 9.17 -14.07
C GLU A 41 -5.66 7.86 -14.21
N SER A 42 -5.04 6.83 -14.81
CA SER A 42 -5.67 5.55 -15.05
C SER A 42 -5.96 4.78 -13.75
N LEU A 43 -5.12 4.92 -12.72
CA LEU A 43 -5.40 4.39 -11.38
C LEU A 43 -6.68 5.00 -10.80
N VAL A 44 -6.83 6.31 -10.91
CA VAL A 44 -7.97 7.06 -10.36
C VAL A 44 -9.26 6.74 -11.14
N GLU A 45 -9.20 6.66 -12.48
CA GLU A 45 -10.34 6.25 -13.31
C GLU A 45 -10.83 4.84 -12.98
N GLN A 46 -9.89 3.91 -12.80
CA GLN A 46 -10.22 2.54 -12.42
C GLN A 46 -10.81 2.50 -11.01
N ALA A 47 -10.26 3.26 -10.07
CA ALA A 47 -10.78 3.38 -8.71
C ALA A 47 -12.23 3.91 -8.71
N ALA A 48 -12.53 4.95 -9.50
CA ALA A 48 -13.87 5.49 -9.65
C ALA A 48 -14.84 4.44 -10.22
N THR A 49 -14.41 3.68 -11.23
CA THR A 49 -15.21 2.61 -11.85
C THR A 49 -15.54 1.49 -10.86
N LEU A 50 -14.62 1.20 -9.94
CA LEU A 50 -14.79 0.16 -8.92
C LEU A 50 -15.56 0.64 -7.68
N GLY A 51 -15.91 1.93 -7.60
CA GLY A 51 -16.57 2.50 -6.42
C GLY A 51 -15.62 2.66 -5.21
N ILE A 52 -14.32 2.79 -5.44
CA ILE A 52 -13.34 3.12 -4.40
C ILE A 52 -13.50 4.59 -4.03
N GLU A 53 -13.64 4.88 -2.74
CA GLU A 53 -13.86 6.22 -2.20
C GLU A 53 -12.56 6.91 -1.78
N ALA A 54 -11.50 6.15 -1.45
CA ALA A 54 -10.19 6.69 -1.14
C ALA A 54 -9.05 5.85 -1.75
N LEU A 55 -8.07 6.53 -2.33
CA LEU A 55 -6.95 5.91 -3.05
C LEU A 55 -5.62 6.44 -2.54
N ALA A 56 -4.77 5.55 -2.05
CA ALA A 56 -3.38 5.84 -1.72
C ALA A 56 -2.47 5.61 -2.92
N LEU A 57 -1.52 6.53 -3.11
CA LEU A 57 -0.37 6.33 -4.00
C LEU A 57 0.88 6.17 -3.15
N THR A 58 1.53 5.02 -3.27
CA THR A 58 2.64 4.56 -2.44
C THR A 58 3.83 4.19 -3.31
N ASP A 59 4.21 5.09 -4.21
CA ASP A 59 5.32 4.86 -5.12
C ASP A 59 6.64 4.59 -4.38
N HIS A 60 7.52 3.80 -5.00
CA HIS A 60 8.78 3.40 -4.39
C HIS A 60 9.80 4.53 -4.42
N HIS A 61 10.24 4.98 -3.24
CA HIS A 61 11.24 6.03 -3.04
C HIS A 61 10.93 7.37 -3.75
N THR A 62 9.66 7.68 -3.99
CA THR A 62 9.28 8.94 -4.64
C THR A 62 7.88 9.42 -4.25
N THR A 63 7.72 10.74 -4.19
CA THR A 63 6.42 11.43 -4.01
C THR A 63 5.99 12.18 -5.27
N ALA A 64 6.67 11.98 -6.40
CA ALA A 64 6.48 12.77 -7.61
C ALA A 64 5.04 12.70 -8.17
N GLY A 65 4.37 11.56 -8.00
CA GLY A 65 2.98 11.37 -8.45
C GLY A 65 1.91 12.01 -7.58
N HIS A 66 2.24 12.54 -6.38
CA HIS A 66 1.23 13.03 -5.43
C HIS A 66 0.43 14.24 -5.92
N GLY A 67 1.08 15.17 -6.64
CA GLY A 67 0.38 16.32 -7.21
C GLY A 67 -0.62 15.93 -8.30
N GLU A 68 -0.30 14.88 -9.08
CA GLU A 68 -1.24 14.31 -10.04
C GLU A 68 -2.37 13.56 -9.35
N LEU A 69 -2.06 12.79 -8.31
CA LEU A 69 -3.06 12.07 -7.52
C LEU A 69 -4.10 13.03 -6.98
N GLU A 70 -3.67 14.11 -6.32
CA GLU A 70 -4.57 15.12 -5.77
C GLU A 70 -5.51 15.67 -6.85
N ARG A 71 -4.94 16.10 -7.98
CA ARG A 71 -5.69 16.70 -9.09
C ARG A 71 -6.73 15.75 -9.68
N TYR A 72 -6.37 14.50 -9.94
CA TYR A 72 -7.29 13.54 -10.56
C TYR A 72 -8.32 13.03 -9.54
N CYS A 73 -7.92 12.72 -8.31
CA CYS A 73 -8.84 12.31 -7.25
C CYS A 73 -9.90 13.38 -6.99
N GLN A 74 -9.51 14.66 -6.94
CA GLN A 74 -10.44 15.78 -6.77
C GLN A 74 -11.51 15.82 -7.89
N ARG A 75 -11.12 15.57 -9.14
CA ARG A 75 -12.06 15.52 -10.28
C ARG A 75 -13.00 14.32 -10.23
N ALA A 76 -12.51 13.19 -9.73
CA ALA A 76 -13.27 11.95 -9.62
C ALA A 76 -14.13 11.85 -8.35
N GLY A 77 -14.02 12.80 -7.41
CA GLY A 77 -14.70 12.73 -6.12
C GLY A 77 -14.13 11.66 -5.18
N ILE A 78 -12.86 11.29 -5.37
CA ILE A 78 -12.14 10.30 -4.56
C ILE A 78 -11.24 11.05 -3.56
N LYS A 79 -11.10 10.54 -2.34
CA LYS A 79 -10.16 11.08 -1.36
C LYS A 79 -8.73 10.58 -1.67
N PRO A 80 -7.77 11.48 -1.97
CA PRO A 80 -6.38 11.07 -2.11
C PRO A 80 -5.77 10.74 -0.74
N ILE A 81 -4.91 9.72 -0.69
CA ILE A 81 -4.05 9.41 0.45
C ILE A 81 -2.60 9.46 -0.05
N PHE A 82 -1.78 10.32 0.57
CA PHE A 82 -0.37 10.44 0.20
C PHE A 82 0.45 9.42 0.95
N GLY A 83 1.11 8.54 0.21
CA GLY A 83 1.94 7.47 0.75
C GLY A 83 3.31 7.36 0.09
N LEU A 84 4.14 6.47 0.60
CA LEU A 84 5.50 6.19 0.12
C LEU A 84 5.84 4.74 0.48
N GLU A 85 6.28 3.94 -0.49
CA GLU A 85 7.07 2.74 -0.17
C GLU A 85 8.54 3.14 -0.08
N LEU A 86 9.24 2.67 0.95
CA LEU A 86 10.70 2.80 1.03
C LEU A 86 11.31 1.50 1.55
N ASP A 87 12.54 1.23 1.13
CA ASP A 87 13.33 0.14 1.69
C ASP A 87 13.98 0.58 3.01
N LEU A 88 13.76 -0.16 4.10
CA LEU A 88 14.44 0.05 5.38
C LEU A 88 15.68 -0.82 5.49
N ALA A 89 16.75 -0.27 6.03
CA ALA A 89 17.94 -1.00 6.48
C ALA A 89 17.76 -1.50 7.92
N TYR A 90 17.69 -2.82 8.08
CA TYR A 90 17.75 -3.51 9.36
C TYR A 90 19.17 -4.03 9.63
N ILE A 91 19.40 -4.55 10.83
CA ILE A 91 20.72 -5.10 11.21
C ILE A 91 21.15 -6.25 10.28
N ASN A 92 20.21 -7.11 9.87
CA ASN A 92 20.48 -8.34 9.11
C ASN A 92 19.80 -8.37 7.74
N GLY A 93 19.50 -7.21 7.14
CA GLY A 93 18.89 -7.18 5.82
C GLY A 93 18.20 -5.86 5.51
N THR A 94 17.44 -5.87 4.42
CA THR A 94 16.64 -4.74 3.97
C THR A 94 15.25 -5.22 3.60
N GLY A 95 14.25 -4.37 3.73
CA GLY A 95 12.91 -4.71 3.27
C GLY A 95 11.96 -3.52 3.25
N PRO A 96 10.95 -3.55 2.37
CA PRO A 96 10.06 -2.43 2.17
C PRO A 96 9.11 -2.25 3.35
N VAL A 97 8.75 -0.99 3.59
CA VAL A 97 7.61 -0.58 4.40
C VAL A 97 6.83 0.49 3.65
N VAL A 98 5.53 0.55 3.88
CA VAL A 98 4.68 1.60 3.35
C VAL A 98 4.36 2.61 4.44
N LEU A 99 4.55 3.89 4.14
CA LEU A 99 4.20 5.00 5.01
C LEU A 99 3.01 5.75 4.42
N LEU A 100 2.07 6.15 5.27
CA LEU A 100 0.91 6.97 4.89
C LEU A 100 0.89 8.24 5.73
N ALA A 101 0.77 9.39 5.08
CA ALA A 101 0.64 10.67 5.78
C ALA A 101 -0.75 10.79 6.42
N MET A 102 -0.80 10.88 7.75
CA MET A 102 -2.04 11.10 8.50
C MET A 102 -2.34 12.59 8.73
N THR A 103 -1.31 13.43 8.61
CA THR A 103 -1.35 14.86 8.92
C THR A 103 -0.44 15.64 7.97
N ASN A 104 -0.61 16.97 7.91
CA ASN A 104 0.27 17.83 7.11
C ASN A 104 1.75 17.76 7.55
N PRO A 105 2.09 17.80 8.87
CA PRO A 105 3.46 17.54 9.30
C PRO A 105 3.96 16.14 8.90
N GLY A 106 3.09 15.13 8.95
CA GLY A 106 3.39 13.80 8.43
C GLY A 106 3.75 13.81 6.95
N TYR A 107 3.02 14.56 6.12
CA TYR A 107 3.35 14.70 4.70
C TYR A 107 4.74 15.32 4.48
N VAL A 108 5.12 16.33 5.28
CA VAL A 108 6.47 16.92 5.23
C VAL A 108 7.53 15.87 5.58
N ASN A 109 7.30 15.06 6.61
CA ASN A 109 8.18 13.96 6.99
C ASN A 109 8.28 12.90 5.88
N LEU A 110 7.16 12.59 5.21
CA LEU A 110 7.12 11.66 4.09
C LEU A 110 7.97 12.16 2.92
N CYS A 111 7.87 13.44 2.55
CA CYS A 111 8.73 14.06 1.53
C CYS A 111 10.20 14.06 1.94
N HIS A 112 10.51 14.29 3.23
CA HIS A 112 11.88 14.21 3.72
C HIS A 112 12.45 12.80 3.54
N LEU A 113 11.73 11.77 4.00
CA LEU A 113 12.15 10.37 3.88
C LEU A 113 12.33 9.94 2.41
N ALA A 114 11.44 10.39 1.51
CA ALA A 114 11.57 10.14 0.07
C ALA A 114 12.82 10.77 -0.56
N SER A 115 13.38 11.82 0.05
CA SER A 115 14.59 12.48 -0.44
C SER A 115 15.89 11.84 0.02
N LEU A 116 15.82 10.91 0.98
CA LEU A 116 16.99 10.18 1.48
C LEU A 116 17.41 9.08 0.49
N PRO A 117 18.71 8.79 0.37
CA PRO A 117 19.16 7.64 -0.40
C PRO A 117 18.65 6.34 0.25
N GLY A 118 18.13 5.42 -0.57
CA GLY A 118 17.72 4.10 -0.12
C GLY A 118 18.92 3.13 0.01
N PRO A 119 18.84 2.13 0.90
CA PRO A 119 17.81 1.93 1.92
C PRO A 119 17.92 2.93 3.08
N VAL A 120 16.78 3.35 3.64
CA VAL A 120 16.72 4.31 4.76
C VAL A 120 17.03 3.60 6.09
N GLY A 121 17.86 4.21 6.92
CA GLY A 121 18.14 3.69 8.26
C GLY A 121 16.92 3.78 9.19
N THR A 122 16.74 2.78 10.05
CA THR A 122 15.66 2.79 11.06
C THR A 122 15.71 4.01 11.98
N GLY A 123 16.89 4.56 12.26
CA GLY A 123 17.04 5.81 13.02
C GLY A 123 16.45 7.03 12.31
N GLU A 124 16.63 7.15 10.99
CA GLU A 124 16.06 8.23 10.18
C GLU A 124 14.54 8.14 10.11
N LEU A 125 14.01 6.91 9.97
CA LEU A 125 12.57 6.67 10.04
C LEU A 125 12.01 7.13 11.38
N VAL A 126 12.63 6.73 12.49
CA VAL A 126 12.15 7.09 13.83
C VAL A 126 12.24 8.60 14.07
N ALA A 127 13.27 9.27 13.56
CA ALA A 127 13.41 10.72 13.66
C ALA A 127 12.31 11.50 12.91
N HIS A 128 11.70 10.89 11.89
CA HIS A 128 10.68 11.51 11.03
C HIS A 128 9.35 10.74 11.02
N LYS A 129 9.02 10.01 12.10
CA LYS A 129 7.79 9.18 12.15
C LYS A 129 6.51 9.96 12.46
N ASP A 130 6.64 11.14 13.05
CA ASP A 130 5.48 11.86 13.57
C ASP A 130 4.48 12.20 12.46
N GLY A 131 3.20 11.92 12.71
CA GLY A 131 2.13 12.15 11.73
C GLY A 131 2.05 11.11 10.61
N LEU A 132 2.81 10.00 10.70
CA LEU A 132 2.76 8.88 9.76
C LEU A 132 2.08 7.64 10.36
N ALA A 133 1.43 6.87 9.48
CA ALA A 133 1.12 5.46 9.73
C ALA A 133 2.09 4.57 8.94
N LEU A 134 2.43 3.41 9.51
CA LEU A 134 3.32 2.42 8.90
C LEU A 134 2.57 1.12 8.64
N LEU A 135 2.66 0.63 7.42
CA LEU A 135 2.24 -0.71 7.03
C LEU A 135 3.48 -1.56 6.74
N ALA A 136 3.75 -2.57 7.56
CA ALA A 136 4.78 -3.57 7.32
C ALA A 136 4.16 -4.83 6.70
N GLY A 137 4.99 -5.80 6.30
CA GLY A 137 4.50 -7.09 5.82
C GLY A 137 4.46 -7.19 4.30
N GLY A 138 3.38 -7.76 3.75
CA GLY A 138 3.32 -8.14 2.33
C GLY A 138 4.34 -9.19 1.93
N HIS A 139 4.44 -9.47 0.63
CA HIS A 139 5.31 -10.54 0.13
C HIS A 139 6.80 -10.29 0.36
N ARG A 140 7.24 -9.02 0.32
CA ARG A 140 8.66 -8.64 0.39
C ARG A 140 9.10 -8.13 1.76
N GLY A 141 8.17 -7.84 2.68
CA GLY A 141 8.51 -7.22 3.96
C GLY A 141 9.26 -8.14 4.91
N GLU A 142 10.09 -7.53 5.74
CA GLU A 142 11.00 -8.24 6.65
C GLU A 142 10.27 -9.15 7.65
N LEU A 143 9.09 -8.74 8.15
CA LEU A 143 8.27 -9.61 9.01
C LEU A 143 7.88 -10.91 8.32
N THR A 144 7.46 -10.83 7.06
CA THR A 144 7.07 -12.00 6.26
C THR A 144 8.28 -12.90 6.01
N ARG A 145 9.44 -12.31 5.70
CA ARG A 145 10.69 -13.05 5.49
C ARG A 145 11.08 -13.83 6.75
N LEU A 146 11.07 -13.18 7.91
CA LEU A 146 11.41 -13.81 9.20
C LEU A 146 10.48 -14.97 9.53
N VAL A 147 9.16 -14.79 9.34
CA VAL A 147 8.18 -15.85 9.54
C VAL A 147 8.41 -17.02 8.58
N ALA A 148 8.67 -16.75 7.30
CA ALA A 148 8.97 -17.79 6.31
C ALA A 148 10.26 -18.56 6.62
N ALA A 149 11.26 -17.88 7.19
CA ALA A 149 12.52 -18.47 7.65
C ALA A 149 12.39 -19.22 8.99
N GLN A 150 11.21 -19.22 9.63
CA GLN A 150 10.96 -19.76 10.96
C GLN A 150 11.77 -19.06 12.07
N GLU A 151 12.25 -17.83 11.82
CA GLU A 151 12.95 -16.95 12.76
C GLU A 151 11.90 -16.20 13.62
N PHE A 152 11.10 -16.95 14.38
CA PHE A 152 9.90 -16.41 15.04
C PHE A 152 10.21 -15.42 16.18
N ASP A 153 11.34 -15.58 16.88
CA ASP A 153 11.71 -14.68 17.97
C ASP A 153 12.18 -13.33 17.41
N GLU A 154 12.95 -13.33 16.34
CA GLU A 154 13.31 -12.15 15.56
C GLU A 154 12.07 -11.46 14.99
N ALA A 155 11.12 -12.23 14.43
CA ALA A 155 9.85 -11.71 13.92
C ALA A 155 9.05 -10.98 15.01
N ARG A 156 8.95 -11.58 16.21
CA ARG A 156 8.28 -10.97 17.37
C ARG A 156 9.01 -9.73 17.89
N ASN A 157 10.34 -9.75 17.91
CA ASN A 157 11.15 -8.61 18.31
C ASN A 157 10.96 -7.43 17.34
N LEU A 158 10.94 -7.69 16.03
CA LEU A 158 10.67 -6.67 15.02
C LEU A 158 9.24 -6.12 15.12
N HIS A 159 8.25 -6.99 15.32
CA HIS A 159 6.88 -6.57 15.57
C HIS A 159 6.78 -5.68 16.82
N ALA A 160 7.40 -6.07 17.93
CA ALA A 160 7.42 -5.28 19.16
C ALA A 160 8.14 -3.93 18.98
N TRP A 161 9.18 -3.87 18.13
CA TRP A 161 9.82 -2.63 17.76
C TRP A 161 8.86 -1.70 17.01
N TYR A 162 8.13 -2.20 16.01
CA TYR A 162 7.11 -1.42 15.31
C TYR A 162 6.00 -0.92 16.24
N GLU A 163 5.49 -1.76 17.14
CA GLU A 163 4.51 -1.37 18.17
C GLU A 163 5.05 -0.23 19.04
N ARG A 164 6.30 -0.33 19.49
CA ARG A 164 6.92 0.70 20.33
C ARG A 164 7.08 2.02 19.59
N GLU A 165 7.49 1.98 18.32
CA GLU A 165 7.78 3.19 17.57
C GLU A 165 6.52 3.88 17.01
N PHE A 166 5.56 3.13 16.49
CA PHE A 166 4.39 3.67 15.78
C PHE A 166 3.07 3.47 16.54
N GLY A 167 3.04 2.64 17.58
CA GLY A 167 1.86 2.44 18.43
C GLY A 167 0.62 2.02 17.65
N SER A 168 -0.47 2.78 17.81
CA SER A 168 -1.74 2.54 17.11
C SER A 168 -1.69 2.83 15.61
N ASN A 169 -0.63 3.48 15.12
CA ASN A 169 -0.47 3.83 13.71
C ASN A 169 0.35 2.80 12.93
N TYR A 170 0.65 1.65 13.55
CA TYR A 170 1.29 0.53 12.91
C TYR A 170 0.32 -0.61 12.63
N TYR A 171 0.42 -1.12 11.40
CA TYR A 171 -0.35 -2.23 10.86
C TYR A 171 0.55 -3.16 10.06
N ILE A 172 0.07 -4.39 9.86
CA ILE A 172 0.68 -5.39 8.99
C ILE A 172 -0.24 -5.53 7.78
N HIS A 173 0.21 -5.14 6.60
CA HIS A 173 -0.54 -5.43 5.40
C HIS A 173 -0.34 -6.89 4.97
N HIS A 174 -1.45 -7.50 4.56
CA HIS A 174 -1.47 -8.84 3.99
C HIS A 174 -2.08 -8.77 2.59
N GLU A 175 -1.43 -9.45 1.65
CA GLU A 175 -1.79 -9.45 0.24
C GLU A 175 -2.46 -10.77 -0.17
N LEU A 176 -3.37 -10.68 -1.13
CA LEU A 176 -4.08 -11.87 -1.61
C LEU A 176 -3.09 -12.87 -2.23
N GLY A 177 -3.15 -14.12 -1.77
CA GLY A 177 -2.25 -15.19 -2.23
C GLY A 177 -0.97 -15.32 -1.41
N GLN A 178 -0.74 -14.44 -0.44
CA GLN A 178 0.32 -14.61 0.55
C GLN A 178 -0.01 -15.74 1.53
N ASP A 179 1.03 -16.43 1.99
CA ASP A 179 0.90 -17.43 3.04
C ASP A 179 0.34 -16.83 4.35
N MET A 180 -0.46 -17.61 5.06
CA MET A 180 -1.20 -17.17 6.24
C MET A 180 -0.44 -17.35 7.56
N ALA A 181 0.81 -17.86 7.56
CA ALA A 181 1.57 -18.15 8.78
C ALA A 181 1.68 -16.93 9.71
N SER A 182 1.81 -15.72 9.16
CA SER A 182 1.90 -14.47 9.93
C SER A 182 0.71 -14.27 10.88
N PHE A 183 -0.49 -14.72 10.52
CA PHE A 183 -1.70 -14.62 11.38
C PHE A 183 -1.61 -15.49 12.64
N SER A 184 -0.77 -16.52 12.64
CA SER A 184 -0.54 -17.35 13.83
C SER A 184 0.51 -16.76 14.78
N ILE A 185 1.27 -15.76 14.31
CA ILE A 185 2.39 -15.15 15.04
C ILE A 185 2.01 -13.78 15.61
N PHE A 186 1.29 -12.97 14.83
CA PHE A 186 0.95 -11.59 15.18
C PHE A 186 -0.54 -11.42 15.48
N PRO A 187 -0.92 -10.40 16.28
CA PRO A 187 -2.32 -10.17 16.62
C PRO A 187 -3.18 -9.83 15.40
N GLU A 188 -4.33 -10.49 15.25
CA GLU A 188 -5.22 -10.35 14.09
C GLU A 188 -5.66 -8.89 13.83
N GLN A 189 -5.87 -8.11 14.89
CA GLN A 189 -6.27 -6.70 14.80
C GLN A 189 -5.22 -5.79 14.14
N LYS A 190 -3.99 -6.26 13.95
CA LYS A 190 -2.94 -5.50 13.26
C LYS A 190 -3.02 -5.67 11.75
N PHE A 191 -3.77 -6.65 11.25
CA PHE A 191 -3.79 -6.93 9.83
C PHE A 191 -4.73 -6.00 9.06
N VAL A 192 -4.21 -5.47 7.95
CA VAL A 192 -5.00 -4.75 6.94
C VAL A 192 -4.86 -5.48 5.60
N LEU A 193 -5.97 -5.68 4.90
CA LEU A 193 -5.91 -6.29 3.58
C LEU A 193 -5.50 -5.23 2.56
N CYS A 194 -4.49 -5.53 1.76
CA CYS A 194 -4.02 -4.69 0.68
C CYS A 194 -3.90 -5.50 -0.61
N GLN A 195 -3.91 -4.79 -1.73
CA GLN A 195 -3.54 -5.36 -3.03
C GLN A 195 -2.31 -4.60 -3.52
N ASP A 196 -1.27 -5.28 -3.98
CA ASP A 196 -0.10 -4.65 -4.60
C ASP A 196 -0.45 -4.21 -6.03
N VAL A 197 -1.17 -3.09 -6.17
CA VAL A 197 -1.69 -2.64 -7.46
C VAL A 197 -0.57 -2.02 -8.29
N ARG A 198 -0.02 -2.80 -9.22
CA ARG A 198 1.01 -2.40 -10.20
C ARG A 198 0.55 -2.44 -11.67
N TYR A 199 -0.63 -3.02 -11.91
CA TYR A 199 -1.28 -3.08 -13.22
C TYR A 199 -2.80 -3.05 -13.06
N LEU A 200 -3.51 -2.51 -14.04
CA LEU A 200 -4.97 -2.38 -14.01
C LEU A 200 -5.71 -3.58 -14.62
N LYS A 201 -5.06 -4.31 -15.52
CA LYS A 201 -5.63 -5.44 -16.24
C LYS A 201 -4.69 -6.64 -16.18
N PRO A 202 -5.20 -7.87 -15.97
CA PRO A 202 -4.35 -9.07 -15.96
C PRO A 202 -3.49 -9.22 -17.22
N SER A 203 -3.97 -8.75 -18.37
CA SER A 203 -3.21 -8.77 -19.64
C SER A 203 -1.93 -7.94 -19.62
N SER A 204 -1.80 -6.99 -18.69
CA SER A 204 -0.62 -6.13 -18.53
C SER A 204 0.46 -6.76 -17.65
N LEU A 205 0.23 -7.95 -17.09
CA LEU A 205 1.18 -8.67 -16.26
C LEU A 205 2.47 -9.01 -17.03
N LEU A 206 2.36 -9.41 -18.29
CA LEU A 206 3.51 -9.63 -19.18
C LEU A 206 4.36 -8.35 -19.37
N SER A 207 3.73 -7.17 -19.37
CA SER A 207 4.47 -5.90 -19.48
C SER A 207 5.24 -5.59 -18.20
N LEU A 208 4.71 -5.99 -17.04
CA LEU A 208 5.39 -5.85 -15.75
C LEU A 208 6.58 -6.81 -15.65
N GLU A 209 6.41 -8.08 -16.04
CA GLU A 209 7.48 -9.10 -16.03
C GLU A 209 8.68 -8.74 -16.94
N VAL A 210 8.45 -7.95 -18.00
CA VAL A 210 9.54 -7.48 -18.88
C VAL A 210 10.27 -6.26 -18.30
N LEU A 211 9.63 -5.50 -17.39
CA LEU A 211 10.21 -4.31 -16.79
C LEU A 211 11.17 -4.60 -15.62
N GLY A 212 11.05 -5.78 -14.98
CA GLY A 212 11.90 -6.20 -13.86
C GLY A 212 11.78 -7.69 -13.56
#